data_AF-A0A838T1E1-F1
#
_entry.id   AF-A0A838T1E1-F1
#
_cell.length_a   1.000
_cell.length_b   1.000
_cell.length_c   1.000
_cell.angle_alpha   90.00
_cell.angle_beta   90.00
_cell.angle_gamma   90.00
#
_symmetry.space_group_name_H-M   'P 1'
#
loop_
_entity.id
_entity.type
_entity.pdbx_description
1 polymer ?
#
loop_
_entity_poly.entity_id
_entity_poly.type
_entity_poly.pdbx_seq_one_letter_code
_entity_poly.pdbx_strand_id
1 'polypeptide(L)'
;MVSADTVPVKINIAPSEVFIERTAAGPELNFDFLVRNNGADTIRVEAITVAVYDRHQRLVLRRFIDDNGSSPSIETVPRRRIGPGATILNFNPFHTFTANTELHELRYAFRLRSGSRVDSANITIRPRAFEQTTRLRLPLRGPVIVYDAHDYNAHHRRLNFADAMGQKLGISSNFMRYAYDFIPVDSLGNTNKSDVARNESWLGFGAAVLAPGAGRVVQLNDVAADDRQIDMAAIIKEPIALYGNYLVIDHLNGEFSLLGHIKQGSARVHVGQMVKAGDHIADVGAAGSSLMPHLHYELRSAKGTRGVEGLPSYFEDYTRLAGSRRISVRRGTPLSGDIVRVK
;
A
#
# COMPACT_ATOMS: atom_id res chain seq x y z
N MET A 1 -11.31 35.91 -14.50
CA MET A 1 -11.54 35.31 -15.83
C MET A 1 -10.41 34.33 -16.09
N VAL A 2 -10.72 33.03 -16.12
CA VAL A 2 -9.76 31.99 -16.53
C VAL A 2 -9.66 32.08 -18.05
N SER A 3 -8.45 32.15 -18.61
CA SER A 3 -8.25 32.12 -20.07
C SER A 3 -9.03 30.94 -20.67
N ALA A 4 -9.73 31.17 -21.78
CA ALA A 4 -10.50 30.12 -22.48
C ALA A 4 -9.59 29.03 -23.09
N ASP A 5 -8.27 29.18 -22.98
CA ASP A 5 -7.27 28.45 -23.76
C ASP A 5 -6.54 27.35 -22.99
N THR A 6 -7.08 26.87 -21.86
CA THR A 6 -6.55 25.67 -21.18
C THR A 6 -7.45 24.44 -21.32
N VAL A 7 -6.89 23.25 -21.58
CA VAL A 7 -7.61 21.98 -21.51
C VAL A 7 -8.09 21.83 -20.07
N PRO A 8 -9.41 21.76 -19.82
CA PRO A 8 -9.98 21.84 -18.48
C PRO A 8 -9.75 20.54 -17.70
N VAL A 9 -8.52 20.32 -17.25
CA VAL A 9 -8.09 19.16 -16.46
C VAL A 9 -7.83 19.58 -15.03
N LYS A 10 -8.36 18.80 -14.09
CA LYS A 10 -8.00 18.90 -12.67
C LYS A 10 -7.15 17.70 -12.29
N ILE A 11 -5.96 17.96 -11.75
CA ILE A 11 -5.09 16.94 -11.18
C ILE A 11 -5.14 17.10 -9.66
N ASN A 12 -5.40 16.00 -8.96
CA ASN A 12 -5.19 15.90 -7.51
C ASN A 12 -4.25 14.73 -7.23
N ILE A 13 -3.72 14.67 -6.01
CA ILE A 13 -2.98 13.52 -5.50
C ILE A 13 -3.79 12.75 -4.45
N ALA A 14 -3.51 11.47 -4.32
CA ALA A 14 -4.03 10.62 -3.27
C ALA A 14 -2.92 9.70 -2.72
N PRO A 15 -2.66 9.70 -1.40
CA PRO A 15 -3.23 10.59 -0.39
C PRO A 15 -2.90 12.07 -0.66
N SER A 16 -3.63 12.97 -0.01
CA SER A 16 -3.35 14.42 -0.05
C SER A 16 -2.07 14.78 0.72
N GLU A 17 -1.69 13.95 1.69
CA GLU A 17 -0.45 14.03 2.42
C GLU A 17 0.54 12.99 1.90
N VAL A 18 1.69 13.45 1.40
CA VAL A 18 2.73 12.57 0.83
C VAL A 18 3.89 12.44 1.81
N PHE A 19 4.26 11.20 2.06
CA PHE A 19 5.38 10.84 2.91
C PHE A 19 6.66 10.58 2.12
N ILE A 20 7.78 11.06 2.64
CA ILE A 20 9.12 10.62 2.27
C ILE A 20 9.46 9.42 3.15
N GLU A 21 9.47 8.26 2.55
CA GLU A 21 9.98 7.03 3.15
C GLU A 21 11.50 6.99 3.01
N ARG A 22 12.21 6.57 4.06
CA ARG A 22 13.67 6.41 3.99
C ARG A 22 13.99 4.93 3.93
N THR A 23 14.29 4.44 2.73
CA THR A 23 14.72 3.06 2.53
C THR A 23 16.25 2.99 2.42
N ALA A 24 16.80 1.77 2.47
CA ALA A 24 18.24 1.58 2.28
C ALA A 24 18.71 1.97 0.87
N ALA A 25 17.82 1.99 -0.12
CA ALA A 25 18.12 2.34 -1.51
C ALA A 25 18.03 3.86 -1.78
N GLY A 26 17.28 4.60 -0.96
CA GLY A 26 17.06 6.03 -1.10
C GLY A 26 15.69 6.47 -0.60
N PRO A 27 15.32 7.74 -0.79
CA PRO A 27 13.98 8.19 -0.47
C PRO A 27 12.95 7.67 -1.49
N GLU A 28 11.79 7.27 -0.98
CA GLU A 28 10.65 6.82 -1.78
C GLU A 28 9.40 7.65 -1.49
N LEU A 29 8.55 7.81 -2.51
CA LEU A 29 7.26 8.48 -2.43
C LEU A 29 6.17 7.56 -2.97
N ASN A 30 5.17 7.25 -2.13
CA ASN A 30 4.04 6.44 -2.52
C ASN A 30 2.74 7.25 -2.46
N PHE A 31 2.30 7.71 -3.63
CA PHE A 31 1.05 8.42 -3.88
C PHE A 31 0.71 8.30 -5.36
N ASP A 32 -0.52 8.61 -5.74
CA ASP A 32 -1.01 8.50 -7.12
C ASP A 32 -1.75 9.77 -7.56
N PHE A 33 -1.95 9.90 -8.87
CA PHE A 33 -2.63 11.04 -9.47
C PHE A 33 -4.08 10.70 -9.82
N LEU A 34 -5.00 11.53 -9.35
CA LEU A 34 -6.38 11.56 -9.83
C LEU A 34 -6.50 12.63 -10.91
N VAL A 35 -6.59 12.19 -12.16
CA VAL A 35 -6.68 13.08 -13.32
C VAL A 35 -8.12 13.10 -13.82
N ARG A 36 -8.78 14.26 -13.66
CA ARG A 36 -10.16 14.47 -14.06
C ARG A 36 -10.26 15.36 -15.28
N ASN A 37 -10.98 14.88 -16.28
CA ASN A 37 -11.34 15.66 -17.46
C ASN A 37 -12.66 16.42 -17.21
N ASN A 38 -12.62 17.74 -17.10
CA ASN A 38 -13.80 18.60 -16.99
C ASN A 38 -14.23 19.17 -18.35
N GLY A 39 -13.63 18.72 -19.45
CA GLY A 39 -13.92 19.16 -20.80
C GLY A 39 -14.93 18.29 -21.52
N ALA A 40 -15.31 18.73 -22.72
CA ALA A 40 -16.24 18.03 -23.59
C ALA A 40 -15.57 16.97 -24.49
N ASP A 41 -14.25 17.06 -24.67
CA ASP A 41 -13.49 16.15 -25.54
C ASP A 41 -12.76 15.08 -24.74
N THR A 42 -12.48 13.93 -25.37
CA THR A 42 -11.58 12.93 -24.78
C THR A 42 -10.14 13.42 -24.82
N ILE A 43 -9.46 13.36 -23.67
CA ILE A 43 -8.06 13.75 -23.55
C ILE A 43 -7.14 12.54 -23.41
N ARG A 44 -5.90 12.66 -23.86
CA ARG A 44 -4.84 11.65 -23.72
C ARG A 44 -3.64 12.21 -22.98
N VAL A 45 -3.15 11.49 -21.96
CA VAL A 45 -1.86 11.77 -21.31
C VAL A 45 -0.72 11.26 -22.19
N GLU A 46 0.16 12.16 -22.62
CA GLU A 46 1.28 11.87 -23.53
C GLU A 46 2.63 11.93 -22.85
N ALA A 47 2.75 12.73 -21.79
CA ALA A 47 3.96 12.77 -20.97
C ALA A 47 3.64 13.11 -19.52
N ILE A 48 4.48 12.63 -18.61
CA ILE A 48 4.55 13.08 -17.22
C ILE A 48 6.00 13.45 -16.94
N THR A 49 6.24 14.68 -16.50
CA THR A 49 7.55 15.17 -16.08
C THR A 49 7.51 15.51 -14.60
N VAL A 50 8.59 15.23 -13.88
CA VAL A 50 8.81 15.69 -12.51
C VAL A 50 10.08 16.54 -12.45
N ALA A 51 9.99 17.71 -11.83
CA ALA A 51 11.12 18.55 -11.46
C ALA A 51 11.17 18.64 -9.93
N VAL A 52 12.31 18.26 -9.34
CA VAL A 52 12.54 18.22 -7.90
C VAL A 52 13.41 19.41 -7.51
N TYR A 53 13.00 20.12 -6.46
CA TYR A 53 13.69 21.29 -5.93
C TYR A 53 14.08 21.07 -4.47
N ASP A 54 15.22 21.64 -4.07
CA ASP A 54 15.67 21.69 -2.68
C ASP A 54 15.00 22.85 -1.90
N ARG A 55 15.30 22.97 -0.61
CA ARG A 55 14.79 24.08 0.25
C ARG A 55 15.19 25.48 -0.22
N HIS A 56 16.21 25.58 -1.07
CA HIS A 56 16.69 26.84 -1.64
C HIS A 56 16.11 27.09 -3.04
N GLN A 57 15.09 26.32 -3.44
CA GLN A 57 14.42 26.42 -4.74
C GLN A 57 15.35 26.17 -5.94
N ARG A 58 16.44 25.43 -5.74
CA ARG A 58 17.33 25.01 -6.83
C ARG A 58 16.85 23.68 -7.40
N LEU A 59 16.85 23.56 -8.72
CA LEU A 59 16.52 22.30 -9.39
C LEU A 59 17.59 21.25 -9.05
N VAL A 60 17.16 20.17 -8.40
CA VAL A 60 18.01 19.04 -8.00
C VAL A 60 18.02 17.95 -9.08
N LEU A 61 16.85 17.65 -9.62
CA LEU A 61 16.64 16.55 -10.55
C LEU A 61 15.44 16.83 -11.44
N ARG A 62 15.50 16.39 -12.70
CA ARG A 62 14.35 16.32 -13.59
C ARG A 62 14.27 14.94 -14.24
N ARG A 63 13.09 14.34 -14.27
CA ARG A 63 12.80 13.07 -14.96
C ARG A 63 11.51 13.20 -15.75
N PHE A 64 11.36 12.37 -16.79
CA PHE A 64 10.16 12.34 -17.61
C PHE A 64 9.89 10.91 -18.11
N ILE A 65 8.64 10.70 -18.50
CA ILE A 65 8.15 9.54 -19.24
C ILE A 65 7.19 10.09 -20.29
N ASP A 66 7.38 9.73 -21.55
CA ASP A 66 6.63 10.31 -22.67
C ASP A 66 6.51 9.37 -23.88
N ASP A 67 5.82 9.84 -24.92
CA ASP A 67 5.63 9.13 -26.19
C ASP A 67 6.82 9.23 -27.14
N ASN A 68 7.97 9.73 -26.68
CA ASN A 68 9.20 9.71 -27.47
C ASN A 68 9.85 8.32 -27.42
N GLY A 69 10.31 7.83 -28.57
CA GLY A 69 10.89 6.48 -28.71
C GLY A 69 9.87 5.39 -29.05
N SER A 70 10.27 4.12 -28.91
CA SER A 70 9.41 2.96 -29.15
C SER A 70 8.69 2.51 -27.87
N SER A 71 7.63 1.72 -28.05
CA SER A 71 6.98 0.98 -26.95
C SER A 71 8.02 0.21 -26.11
N PRO A 72 7.85 0.10 -24.78
CA PRO A 72 6.64 0.47 -24.01
C PRO A 72 6.66 1.85 -23.35
N SER A 73 7.66 2.72 -23.54
CA SER A 73 7.86 4.04 -22.87
C SER A 73 6.67 4.55 -21.99
N ILE A 74 5.83 5.48 -22.48
CA ILE A 74 4.61 5.97 -21.81
C ILE A 74 3.49 4.93 -21.70
N GLU A 75 3.54 3.83 -22.44
CA GLU A 75 2.56 2.73 -22.32
C GLU A 75 2.70 1.98 -20.99
N THR A 76 3.84 2.09 -20.31
CA THR A 76 4.01 1.62 -18.92
C THR A 76 3.17 2.41 -17.91
N VAL A 77 2.67 3.60 -18.27
CA VAL A 77 1.64 4.32 -17.49
C VAL A 77 0.27 3.88 -18.00
N PRO A 78 -0.50 3.09 -17.23
CA PRO A 78 -1.80 2.58 -17.68
C PRO A 78 -2.87 3.68 -17.68
N ARG A 79 -3.98 3.41 -18.38
CA ARG A 79 -5.19 4.27 -18.42
C ARG A 79 -4.86 5.74 -18.74
N ARG A 80 -4.46 6.03 -19.98
CA ARG A 80 -4.06 7.38 -20.42
C ARG A 80 -5.12 8.15 -21.18
N ARG A 81 -6.24 7.53 -21.54
CA ARG A 81 -7.36 8.17 -22.24
C ARG A 81 -8.47 8.46 -21.23
N ILE A 82 -8.95 9.69 -21.21
CA ILE A 82 -9.91 10.17 -20.22
C ILE A 82 -11.09 10.79 -20.97
N GLY A 83 -12.23 10.11 -20.94
CA GLY A 83 -13.46 10.62 -21.54
C GLY A 83 -13.99 11.87 -20.83
N PRO A 84 -14.96 12.59 -21.43
CA PRO A 84 -15.59 13.76 -20.82
C PRO A 84 -16.18 13.44 -19.44
N GLY A 85 -15.90 14.26 -18.43
CA GLY A 85 -16.37 14.08 -17.05
C GLY A 85 -15.73 12.91 -16.28
N ALA A 86 -14.88 12.10 -16.94
CA ALA A 86 -14.27 10.93 -16.32
C ALA A 86 -13.08 11.32 -15.42
N THR A 87 -12.77 10.43 -14.48
CA THR A 87 -11.58 10.52 -13.63
C THR A 87 -10.84 9.21 -13.72
N ILE A 88 -9.53 9.28 -13.89
CA ILE A 88 -8.63 8.13 -13.87
C ILE A 88 -7.66 8.25 -12.70
N LEU A 89 -7.17 7.10 -12.24
CA LEU A 89 -6.04 7.01 -11.34
C LEU A 89 -4.80 6.60 -12.15
N ASN A 90 -3.78 7.46 -12.18
CA ASN A 90 -2.46 7.13 -12.71
C ASN A 90 -1.48 6.94 -11.56
N PHE A 91 -0.89 5.75 -11.50
CA PHE A 91 0.19 5.46 -10.55
C PHE A 91 1.37 6.39 -10.78
N ASN A 92 1.98 6.90 -9.70
CA ASN A 92 3.17 7.74 -9.84
C ASN A 92 4.36 6.91 -10.39
N PRO A 93 4.85 7.20 -11.62
CA PRO A 93 5.98 6.46 -12.20
C PRO A 93 7.33 6.89 -11.58
N PHE A 94 7.37 7.98 -10.82
CA PHE A 94 8.57 8.52 -10.18
C PHE A 94 8.51 8.34 -8.67
N HIS A 95 8.61 7.09 -8.24
CA HIS A 95 8.44 6.70 -6.83
C HIS A 95 9.76 6.60 -6.05
N THR A 96 10.90 6.41 -6.72
CA THR A 96 12.23 6.26 -6.08
C THR A 96 13.17 7.37 -6.48
N PHE A 97 14.04 7.77 -5.56
CA PHE A 97 15.05 8.80 -5.78
C PHE A 97 16.41 8.32 -5.29
N THR A 98 17.48 8.86 -5.86
CA THR A 98 18.84 8.50 -5.46
C THR A 98 19.06 8.89 -4.00
N ALA A 99 19.81 8.08 -3.25
CA ALA A 99 20.19 8.40 -1.88
C ALA A 99 20.75 9.83 -1.76
N ASN A 100 20.42 10.51 -0.66
CA ASN A 100 20.76 11.92 -0.38
C ASN A 100 20.11 12.97 -1.29
N THR A 101 19.19 12.61 -2.18
CA THR A 101 18.37 13.60 -2.91
C THR A 101 17.43 14.32 -1.94
N GLU A 102 17.53 15.64 -1.84
CA GLU A 102 16.60 16.46 -1.07
C GLU A 102 15.28 16.64 -1.82
N LEU A 103 14.17 16.24 -1.21
CA LEU A 103 12.83 16.27 -1.80
C LEU A 103 11.97 17.36 -1.13
N HIS A 104 12.33 18.63 -1.28
CA HIS A 104 11.59 19.72 -0.65
C HIS A 104 10.29 20.07 -1.39
N GLU A 105 10.38 20.18 -2.72
CA GLU A 105 9.23 20.46 -3.58
C GLU A 105 9.35 19.68 -4.89
N LEU A 106 8.26 19.03 -5.31
CA LEU A 106 8.20 18.34 -6.59
C LEU A 106 7.09 18.97 -7.43
N ARG A 107 7.45 19.42 -8.64
CA ARG A 107 6.53 19.97 -9.63
C ARG A 107 6.33 18.94 -10.72
N TYR A 108 5.10 18.47 -10.85
CA TYR A 108 4.69 17.55 -11.90
C TYR A 108 3.99 18.32 -13.01
N ALA A 109 4.31 17.96 -14.26
CA ALA A 109 3.67 18.48 -15.46
C ALA A 109 3.19 17.31 -16.32
N PHE A 110 1.91 17.34 -16.69
CA PHE A 110 1.26 16.38 -17.56
C PHE A 110 1.05 17.03 -18.93
N ARG A 111 1.68 16.49 -19.97
CA ARG A 111 1.36 16.89 -21.35
C ARG A 111 0.14 16.12 -21.82
N LEU A 112 -0.86 16.85 -22.28
CA LEU A 112 -2.20 16.34 -22.60
C LEU A 112 -2.54 16.67 -24.05
N ARG A 113 -3.15 15.72 -24.76
CA ARG A 113 -3.67 15.92 -26.11
C ARG A 113 -5.19 15.80 -26.14
N SER A 114 -5.85 16.75 -26.81
CA SER A 114 -7.27 16.71 -27.19
C SER A 114 -7.40 16.99 -28.68
N GLY A 115 -7.68 15.97 -29.49
CA GLY A 115 -7.60 16.10 -30.95
C GLY A 115 -6.21 16.55 -31.42
N SER A 116 -6.12 17.68 -32.13
CA SER A 116 -4.85 18.29 -32.55
C SER A 116 -4.20 19.17 -31.47
N ARG A 117 -4.94 19.56 -30.43
CA ARG A 117 -4.49 20.47 -29.38
C ARG A 117 -3.62 19.75 -28.36
N VAL A 118 -2.52 20.39 -27.96
CA VAL A 118 -1.63 19.95 -26.89
C VAL A 118 -1.57 21.03 -25.82
N ASP A 119 -1.67 20.62 -24.55
CA ASP A 119 -1.61 21.51 -23.40
C ASP A 119 -0.91 20.83 -22.22
N SER A 120 -0.68 21.57 -21.14
CA SER A 120 -0.06 21.07 -19.91
C SER A 120 -0.92 21.35 -18.68
N ALA A 121 -1.08 20.33 -17.84
CA ALA A 121 -1.67 20.48 -16.50
C ALA A 121 -0.59 20.19 -15.46
N ASN A 122 -0.53 21.01 -14.40
CA ASN A 122 0.54 20.96 -13.41
C ASN A 122 0.00 20.71 -12.01
N ILE A 123 0.80 20.03 -11.18
CA ILE A 123 0.56 19.92 -9.74
C ILE A 123 1.89 20.01 -9.00
N THR A 124 1.89 20.71 -7.86
CA THR A 124 3.06 20.81 -6.98
C THR A 124 2.76 20.08 -5.68
N ILE A 125 3.72 19.28 -5.22
CA ILE A 125 3.64 18.58 -3.95
C ILE A 125 4.84 18.96 -3.08
N ARG A 126 4.62 18.94 -1.76
CA ARG A 126 5.66 19.15 -0.75
C ARG A 126 5.59 17.99 0.24
N PRO A 127 6.33 16.91 -0.01
CA PRO A 127 6.25 15.73 0.85
C PRO A 127 6.97 16.02 2.18
N ARG A 128 6.61 15.29 3.23
CA ARG A 128 7.27 15.37 4.54
C ARG A 128 7.87 14.04 4.94
N ALA A 129 8.95 14.07 5.73
CA ALA A 129 9.49 12.84 6.31
C ALA A 129 8.41 12.13 7.15
N PHE A 130 8.28 10.83 6.95
CA PHE A 130 7.43 10.01 7.81
C PHE A 130 8.22 9.52 9.02
N GLU A 131 7.68 9.81 10.20
CA GLU A 131 8.24 9.41 11.47
C GLU A 131 7.27 8.46 12.16
N GLN A 132 7.53 7.16 12.03
CA GLN A 132 6.74 6.15 12.75
C GLN A 132 7.03 6.24 14.25
N THR A 133 5.96 6.37 15.03
CA THR A 133 6.02 6.47 16.50
C THR A 133 5.96 5.10 17.16
N THR A 134 5.16 4.18 16.62
CA THR A 134 5.00 2.83 17.17
C THR A 134 6.25 2.00 16.94
N ARG A 135 6.73 1.32 17.96
CA ARG A 135 7.76 0.28 17.81
C ARG A 135 7.11 -1.01 17.35
N LEU A 136 7.36 -1.38 16.10
CA LEU A 136 6.76 -2.56 15.48
C LEU A 136 7.75 -3.73 15.45
N ARG A 137 7.25 -4.94 15.69
CA ARG A 137 7.94 -6.22 15.49
C ARG A 137 7.18 -7.03 14.44
N LEU A 138 7.87 -7.93 13.75
CA LEU A 138 7.18 -8.81 12.80
C LEU A 138 6.10 -9.62 13.53
N PRO A 139 4.87 -9.69 13.00
CA PRO A 139 3.73 -10.29 13.69
C PRO A 139 3.70 -11.82 13.60
N LEU A 140 4.73 -12.47 13.05
CA LEU A 140 4.85 -13.93 12.94
C LEU A 140 6.22 -14.43 13.42
N ARG A 141 6.24 -15.65 13.96
CA ARG A 141 7.47 -16.35 14.35
C ARG A 141 8.04 -17.17 13.20
N GLY A 142 9.34 -17.48 13.29
CA GLY A 142 10.01 -18.33 12.33
C GLY A 142 10.38 -17.59 11.04
N PRO A 143 10.90 -18.33 10.03
CA PRO A 143 11.15 -17.77 8.71
C PRO A 143 9.82 -17.54 7.98
N VAL A 144 9.68 -16.34 7.44
CA VAL A 144 8.49 -15.85 6.76
C VAL A 144 8.93 -15.25 5.44
N ILE A 145 8.32 -15.65 4.34
CA ILE A 145 8.42 -14.91 3.09
C ILE A 145 7.45 -13.74 3.13
N VAL A 146 7.94 -12.57 2.76
CA VAL A 146 7.12 -11.39 2.50
C VAL A 146 6.60 -11.54 1.08
N TYR A 147 5.39 -12.10 0.94
CA TYR A 147 4.83 -12.44 -0.37
C TYR A 147 4.50 -11.19 -1.19
N ASP A 148 3.91 -10.21 -0.52
CA ASP A 148 3.70 -8.85 -1.02
C ASP A 148 4.09 -7.88 0.10
N ALA A 149 4.77 -6.80 -0.25
CA ALA A 149 5.04 -5.67 0.64
C ALA A 149 4.41 -4.41 0.02
N HIS A 150 5.12 -3.29 0.05
CA HIS A 150 4.66 -2.05 -0.59
C HIS A 150 5.69 -1.42 -1.53
N ASP A 151 6.64 -2.22 -2.01
CA ASP A 151 7.50 -1.83 -3.11
C ASP A 151 6.70 -1.62 -4.41
N TYR A 152 7.38 -1.16 -5.46
CA TYR A 152 6.73 -0.67 -6.67
C TYR A 152 5.76 -1.66 -7.32
N ASN A 153 6.06 -2.96 -7.25
CA ASN A 153 5.29 -3.99 -7.94
C ASN A 153 4.18 -4.60 -7.08
N ALA A 154 4.17 -4.31 -5.78
CA ALA A 154 3.17 -4.80 -4.84
C ALA A 154 1.75 -4.55 -5.32
N HIS A 155 0.87 -5.54 -5.15
CA HIS A 155 -0.50 -5.43 -5.64
C HIS A 155 -1.36 -4.56 -4.70
N HIS A 156 -1.07 -4.53 -3.41
CA HIS A 156 -1.76 -3.66 -2.44
C HIS A 156 -1.53 -2.17 -2.72
N ARG A 157 -0.32 -1.82 -3.20
CA ARG A 157 -0.01 -0.48 -3.71
C ARG A 157 -0.90 -0.09 -4.90
N ARG A 158 -1.46 -1.07 -5.62
CA ARG A 158 -2.18 -0.90 -6.89
C ARG A 158 -3.70 -0.90 -6.78
N LEU A 159 -4.27 -0.75 -5.58
CA LEU A 159 -5.72 -0.61 -5.41
C LEU A 159 -6.25 0.62 -6.15
N ASN A 160 -7.08 0.40 -7.17
CA ASN A 160 -7.69 1.47 -7.96
C ASN A 160 -9.08 1.83 -7.45
N PHE A 161 -9.14 2.67 -6.41
CA PHE A 161 -10.40 3.12 -5.83
C PHE A 161 -11.19 4.09 -6.74
N ALA A 162 -10.58 4.60 -7.82
CA ALA A 162 -11.23 5.52 -8.75
C ALA A 162 -12.08 4.81 -9.82
N ASP A 163 -11.99 3.49 -9.95
CA ASP A 163 -12.76 2.74 -10.93
C ASP A 163 -14.19 2.40 -10.47
N ALA A 164 -14.99 1.81 -11.36
CA ALA A 164 -16.39 1.53 -11.08
C ALA A 164 -16.60 0.61 -9.87
N MET A 165 -15.69 -0.34 -9.64
CA MET A 165 -15.79 -1.24 -8.49
C MET A 165 -15.40 -0.50 -7.21
N GLY A 166 -14.28 0.22 -7.21
CA GLY A 166 -13.86 1.04 -6.06
C GLY A 166 -14.95 2.00 -5.60
N GLN A 167 -15.57 2.71 -6.56
CA GLN A 167 -16.69 3.62 -6.30
C GLN A 167 -17.93 2.88 -5.78
N LYS A 168 -18.29 1.74 -6.37
CA LYS A 168 -19.43 0.91 -5.93
C LYS A 168 -19.25 0.40 -4.51
N LEU A 169 -18.02 0.08 -4.12
CA LEU A 169 -17.68 -0.38 -2.78
C LEU A 169 -17.48 0.78 -1.79
N GLY A 170 -17.65 2.03 -2.21
CA GLY A 170 -17.46 3.20 -1.33
C GLY A 170 -16.01 3.37 -0.85
N ILE A 171 -15.05 2.74 -1.53
CA ILE A 171 -13.63 2.90 -1.25
C ILE A 171 -13.17 4.22 -1.87
N SER A 172 -12.64 5.12 -1.05
CA SER A 172 -12.26 6.47 -1.47
C SER A 172 -10.77 6.78 -1.31
N SER A 173 -9.99 5.81 -0.82
CA SER A 173 -8.57 5.91 -0.50
C SER A 173 -7.90 4.54 -0.70
N ASN A 174 -6.57 4.51 -0.78
CA ASN A 174 -5.84 3.24 -0.77
C ASN A 174 -5.32 2.96 0.64
N PHE A 175 -6.20 2.41 1.48
CA PHE A 175 -5.83 2.01 2.84
C PHE A 175 -4.76 0.91 2.85
N MET A 176 -4.66 0.07 1.82
CA MET A 176 -3.67 -1.02 1.71
C MET A 176 -2.32 -0.55 1.13
N ARG A 177 -2.12 0.74 0.86
CA ARG A 177 -0.95 1.26 0.11
C ARG A 177 0.40 0.78 0.62
N TYR A 178 0.49 0.52 1.92
CA TYR A 178 1.70 0.08 2.64
C TYR A 178 1.54 -1.30 3.29
N ALA A 179 0.60 -2.11 2.80
CA ALA A 179 0.28 -3.41 3.37
C ALA A 179 1.38 -4.46 3.12
N TYR A 180 1.25 -5.58 3.81
CA TYR A 180 2.11 -6.74 3.70
C TYR A 180 1.30 -8.02 3.76
N ASP A 181 1.72 -9.01 2.99
CA ASP A 181 1.26 -10.39 3.13
C ASP A 181 2.43 -11.26 3.61
N PHE A 182 2.32 -11.76 4.83
CA PHE A 182 3.34 -12.58 5.47
C PHE A 182 2.95 -14.06 5.46
N ILE A 183 3.87 -14.90 4.99
CA ILE A 183 3.62 -16.34 4.82
C ILE A 183 4.77 -17.14 5.43
N PRO A 184 4.54 -17.99 6.44
CA PRO A 184 5.55 -18.90 6.95
C PRO A 184 6.10 -19.82 5.86
N VAL A 185 7.41 -20.08 5.90
CA VAL A 185 8.11 -20.96 4.94
C VAL A 185 8.93 -22.03 5.66
N ASP A 186 9.19 -23.14 4.97
CA ASP A 186 10.17 -24.13 5.42
C ASP A 186 11.61 -23.75 5.02
N SER A 187 12.58 -24.63 5.30
CA SER A 187 13.98 -24.41 4.95
C SER A 187 14.28 -24.38 3.45
N LEU A 188 13.36 -24.87 2.62
CA LEU A 188 13.46 -24.87 1.16
C LEU A 188 12.70 -23.69 0.53
N GLY A 189 11.98 -22.89 1.34
CA GLY A 189 11.17 -21.78 0.88
C GLY A 189 9.76 -22.18 0.45
N ASN A 190 9.33 -23.43 0.68
CA ASN A 190 7.95 -23.82 0.39
C ASN A 190 7.01 -23.17 1.40
N THR A 191 5.83 -22.75 0.94
CA THR A 191 4.76 -22.17 1.77
C THR A 191 3.68 -23.19 2.15
N ASN A 192 3.70 -24.36 1.53
CA ASN A 192 2.71 -25.42 1.69
C ASN A 192 3.35 -26.81 1.58
N LYS A 193 2.65 -27.83 2.10
CA LYS A 193 3.10 -29.22 2.19
C LYS A 193 2.56 -30.10 1.07
N SER A 194 1.38 -29.77 0.54
CA SER A 194 0.67 -30.61 -0.45
C SER A 194 -0.44 -29.82 -1.17
N ASP A 195 -1.69 -30.25 -1.04
CA ASP A 195 -2.84 -29.73 -1.78
C ASP A 195 -3.18 -28.29 -1.39
N VAL A 196 -2.88 -27.34 -2.28
CA VAL A 196 -3.09 -25.89 -2.09
C VAL A 196 -4.56 -25.49 -1.90
N ALA A 197 -5.51 -26.34 -2.29
CA ALA A 197 -6.94 -26.10 -2.08
C ALA A 197 -7.32 -26.21 -0.60
N ARG A 198 -6.63 -27.04 0.18
CA ARG A 198 -6.89 -27.20 1.62
C ARG A 198 -6.07 -26.21 2.44
N ASN A 199 -6.69 -25.53 3.39
CA ASN A 199 -6.00 -24.58 4.27
C ASN A 199 -4.91 -25.26 5.10
N GLU A 200 -5.17 -26.46 5.59
CA GLU A 200 -4.28 -27.25 6.45
C GLU A 200 -2.99 -27.68 5.75
N SER A 201 -2.96 -27.61 4.42
CA SER A 201 -1.75 -27.86 3.64
C SER A 201 -0.77 -26.70 3.70
N TRP A 202 -1.19 -25.48 4.06
CA TRP A 202 -0.33 -24.31 4.13
C TRP A 202 0.38 -24.25 5.48
N LEU A 203 1.68 -23.92 5.47
CA LEU A 203 2.48 -23.82 6.68
C LEU A 203 2.00 -22.70 7.61
N GLY A 204 1.38 -21.66 7.01
CA GLY A 204 0.84 -20.53 7.74
C GLY A 204 -0.47 -20.81 8.47
N PHE A 205 -1.32 -21.71 7.99
CA PHE A 205 -2.66 -21.86 8.56
C PHE A 205 -2.60 -22.36 10.01
N GLY A 206 -3.17 -21.59 10.93
CA GLY A 206 -3.10 -21.84 12.38
C GLY A 206 -1.80 -21.38 13.05
N ALA A 207 -0.87 -20.74 12.34
CA ALA A 207 0.33 -20.17 12.96
C ALA A 207 -0.03 -18.99 13.86
N ALA A 208 0.70 -18.84 14.97
CA ALA A 208 0.44 -17.78 15.94
C ALA A 208 0.67 -16.39 15.34
N VAL A 209 -0.35 -15.55 15.41
CA VAL A 209 -0.29 -14.11 15.10
C VAL A 209 0.04 -13.36 16.39
N LEU A 210 1.11 -12.59 16.33
CA LEU A 210 1.61 -11.79 17.45
C LEU A 210 1.22 -10.33 17.28
N ALA A 211 0.91 -9.66 18.39
CA ALA A 211 0.74 -8.21 18.40
C ALA A 211 2.05 -7.53 17.93
N PRO A 212 2.04 -6.76 16.83
CA PRO A 212 3.26 -6.14 16.29
C PRO A 212 3.77 -5.00 17.18
N GLY A 213 2.87 -4.34 17.92
CA GLY A 213 3.19 -3.24 18.84
C GLY A 213 2.24 -3.26 20.04
N ALA A 214 2.60 -2.55 21.11
CA ALA A 214 1.71 -2.37 22.25
C ALA A 214 0.53 -1.45 21.90
N GLY A 215 -0.63 -1.68 22.48
CA GLY A 215 -1.82 -0.88 22.19
C GLY A 215 -3.10 -1.47 22.74
N ARG A 216 -4.24 -0.92 22.30
CA ARG A 216 -5.58 -1.37 22.65
C ARG A 216 -6.26 -2.01 21.45
N VAL A 217 -6.86 -3.17 21.63
CA VAL A 217 -7.74 -3.77 20.59
C VAL A 217 -9.00 -2.91 20.45
N VAL A 218 -9.26 -2.37 19.26
CA VAL A 218 -10.38 -1.44 19.00
C VAL A 218 -11.42 -1.97 18.02
N GLN A 219 -11.07 -2.98 17.22
CA GLN A 219 -12.02 -3.73 16.39
C GLN A 219 -11.57 -5.18 16.28
N LEU A 220 -12.54 -6.10 16.18
CA LEU A 220 -12.32 -7.53 16.04
C LEU A 220 -13.49 -8.14 15.28
N ASN A 221 -13.19 -9.00 14.31
CA ASN A 221 -14.12 -9.93 13.69
C ASN A 221 -13.40 -11.26 13.50
N ASP A 222 -13.94 -12.36 14.03
CA ASP A 222 -13.35 -13.69 13.93
C ASP A 222 -14.38 -14.78 13.62
N VAL A 223 -15.55 -14.41 13.12
CA VAL A 223 -16.67 -15.33 12.89
C VAL A 223 -16.81 -15.81 11.45
N ALA A 224 -16.18 -15.13 10.47
CA ALA A 224 -16.24 -15.51 9.07
C ALA A 224 -15.52 -16.84 8.82
N ALA A 225 -16.05 -17.66 7.94
CA ALA A 225 -15.45 -18.95 7.61
C ALA A 225 -14.10 -18.78 6.89
N ASP A 226 -13.17 -19.69 7.15
CA ASP A 226 -11.90 -19.78 6.42
C ASP A 226 -12.09 -20.46 5.05
N ASP A 227 -13.09 -20.04 4.27
CA ASP A 227 -13.48 -20.65 3.00
C ASP A 227 -12.93 -19.91 1.77
N ARG A 228 -12.15 -18.84 1.99
CA ARG A 228 -11.56 -17.97 0.95
C ARG A 228 -12.61 -17.30 0.06
N GLN A 229 -13.84 -17.14 0.56
CA GLN A 229 -14.93 -16.50 -0.16
C GLN A 229 -15.08 -15.03 0.25
N ILE A 230 -15.57 -14.24 -0.71
CA ILE A 230 -15.88 -12.83 -0.51
C ILE A 230 -17.40 -12.67 -0.33
N ASP A 231 -17.81 -12.09 0.79
CA ASP A 231 -19.17 -11.59 0.98
C ASP A 231 -19.28 -10.15 0.44
N MET A 232 -19.69 -10.04 -0.82
CA MET A 232 -19.85 -8.74 -1.48
C MET A 232 -20.90 -7.84 -0.80
N ALA A 233 -21.95 -8.41 -0.19
CA ALA A 233 -22.96 -7.63 0.50
C ALA A 233 -22.39 -7.02 1.79
N ALA A 234 -21.60 -7.80 2.53
CA ALA A 234 -20.87 -7.30 3.69
C ALA A 234 -19.86 -6.20 3.32
N ILE A 235 -19.10 -6.35 2.22
CA ILE A 235 -18.14 -5.32 1.77
C ILE A 235 -18.83 -4.03 1.34
N ILE A 236 -19.94 -4.13 0.59
CA ILE A 236 -20.72 -2.94 0.19
C ILE A 236 -21.22 -2.19 1.42
N LYS A 237 -21.61 -2.91 2.48
CA LYS A 237 -22.03 -2.31 3.75
C LYS A 237 -20.85 -1.69 4.51
N GLU A 238 -19.77 -2.44 4.67
CA GLU A 238 -18.56 -2.05 5.40
C GLU A 238 -17.31 -2.62 4.68
N PRO A 239 -16.50 -1.79 3.99
CA PRO A 239 -15.39 -2.30 3.18
C PRO A 239 -14.36 -3.12 3.94
N ILE A 240 -14.23 -2.93 5.25
CA ILE A 240 -13.32 -3.72 6.10
C ILE A 240 -13.65 -5.22 6.09
N ALA A 241 -14.87 -5.60 5.71
CA ALA A 241 -15.24 -7.01 5.52
C ALA A 241 -14.40 -7.72 4.44
N LEU A 242 -13.64 -6.99 3.61
CA LEU A 242 -12.73 -7.57 2.62
C LEU A 242 -11.69 -8.51 3.28
N TYR A 243 -11.30 -8.23 4.53
CA TYR A 243 -10.36 -9.06 5.28
C TYR A 243 -10.99 -10.36 5.82
N GLY A 244 -12.32 -10.50 5.72
CA GLY A 244 -13.07 -11.53 6.41
C GLY A 244 -12.95 -11.33 7.92
N ASN A 245 -12.04 -12.07 8.54
CA ASN A 245 -11.70 -11.90 9.94
C ASN A 245 -10.50 -10.97 10.10
N TYR A 246 -10.55 -10.08 11.08
CA TYR A 246 -9.50 -9.10 11.32
C TYR A 246 -9.45 -8.65 12.77
N LEU A 247 -8.32 -8.07 13.15
CA LEU A 247 -8.10 -7.41 14.43
C LEU A 247 -7.42 -6.06 14.20
N VAL A 248 -7.92 -5.01 14.86
CA VAL A 248 -7.31 -3.67 14.82
C VAL A 248 -6.80 -3.27 16.20
N ILE A 249 -5.54 -2.87 16.28
CA ILE A 249 -4.87 -2.35 17.49
C ILE A 249 -4.64 -0.85 17.31
N ASP A 250 -5.17 -0.04 18.23
CA ASP A 250 -4.82 1.37 18.39
C ASP A 250 -3.56 1.50 19.26
N HIS A 251 -2.48 2.06 18.70
CA HIS A 251 -1.23 2.27 19.41
C HIS A 251 -1.23 3.52 20.31
N LEU A 252 -2.37 4.21 20.42
CA LEU A 252 -2.61 5.37 21.28
C LEU A 252 -1.76 6.60 20.92
N ASN A 253 -1.36 6.68 19.65
CA ASN A 253 -0.50 7.73 19.11
C ASN A 253 -0.92 8.17 17.69
N GLY A 254 -2.13 7.78 17.25
CA GLY A 254 -2.64 8.04 15.90
C GLY A 254 -2.25 6.98 14.86
N GLU A 255 -1.51 5.94 15.23
CA GLU A 255 -1.19 4.81 14.38
C GLU A 255 -1.98 3.56 14.80
N PHE A 256 -2.50 2.83 13.81
CA PHE A 256 -3.30 1.63 14.01
C PHE A 256 -2.70 0.47 13.25
N SER A 257 -2.56 -0.69 13.88
CA SER A 257 -2.23 -1.94 13.19
C SER A 257 -3.50 -2.70 12.82
N LEU A 258 -3.68 -3.04 11.55
CA LEU A 258 -4.68 -4.03 11.11
C LEU A 258 -4.00 -5.35 10.83
N LEU A 259 -4.57 -6.43 11.36
CA LEU A 259 -4.19 -7.81 11.08
C LEU A 259 -5.39 -8.52 10.45
N GLY A 260 -5.30 -8.82 9.16
CA GLY A 260 -6.39 -9.41 8.35
C GLY A 260 -6.23 -10.91 8.11
N HIS A 261 -7.31 -11.53 7.63
CA HIS A 261 -7.40 -12.96 7.35
C HIS A 261 -7.05 -13.86 8.55
N ILE A 262 -7.36 -13.43 9.77
CA ILE A 262 -7.13 -14.28 10.96
C ILE A 262 -8.10 -15.48 10.96
N LYS A 263 -7.71 -16.59 11.59
CA LYS A 263 -8.49 -17.83 11.57
C LYS A 263 -9.80 -17.67 12.33
N GLN A 264 -10.86 -18.27 11.81
CA GLN A 264 -12.17 -18.29 12.45
C GLN A 264 -12.07 -18.81 13.90
N GLY A 265 -12.63 -18.06 14.85
CA GLY A 265 -12.68 -18.39 16.27
C GLY A 265 -11.32 -18.46 16.97
N SER A 266 -10.26 -17.90 16.37
CA SER A 266 -8.91 -17.97 16.93
C SER A 266 -8.52 -16.79 17.81
N ALA A 267 -9.35 -15.75 17.90
CA ALA A 267 -9.02 -14.56 18.67
C ALA A 267 -8.80 -14.90 20.15
N ARG A 268 -7.66 -14.46 20.70
CA ARG A 268 -7.27 -14.65 22.11
C ARG A 268 -7.46 -13.41 22.96
N VAL A 269 -8.06 -12.38 22.35
CA VAL A 269 -8.26 -11.05 22.94
C VAL A 269 -9.64 -10.53 22.59
N HIS A 270 -10.09 -9.51 23.30
CA HIS A 270 -11.38 -8.86 23.08
C HIS A 270 -11.22 -7.35 22.88
N VAL A 271 -12.22 -6.71 22.24
CA VAL A 271 -12.24 -5.26 22.08
C VAL A 271 -12.16 -4.58 23.45
N GLY A 272 -11.27 -3.60 23.57
CA GLY A 272 -10.95 -2.88 24.80
C GLY A 272 -9.70 -3.40 25.52
N GLN A 273 -9.26 -4.62 25.24
CA GLN A 273 -8.08 -5.23 25.88
C GLN A 273 -6.77 -4.52 25.48
N MET A 274 -5.88 -4.33 26.45
CA MET A 274 -4.51 -3.88 26.21
C MET A 274 -3.61 -5.08 25.88
N VAL A 275 -2.75 -4.91 24.88
CA VAL A 275 -1.76 -5.90 24.45
C VAL A 275 -0.36 -5.30 24.43
N LYS A 276 0.65 -6.15 24.58
CA LYS A 276 2.06 -5.83 24.43
C LYS A 276 2.59 -6.44 23.12
N ALA A 277 3.64 -5.85 22.58
CA ALA A 277 4.32 -6.41 21.41
C ALA A 277 4.79 -7.85 21.69
N GLY A 278 4.43 -8.80 20.83
CA GLY A 278 4.74 -10.22 20.96
C GLY A 278 3.68 -11.07 21.67
N ASP A 279 2.61 -10.47 22.20
CA ASP A 279 1.47 -11.24 22.72
C ASP A 279 0.81 -12.05 21.59
N HIS A 280 0.45 -13.30 21.86
CA HIS A 280 -0.27 -14.13 20.91
C HIS A 280 -1.76 -13.75 20.94
N ILE A 281 -2.24 -13.13 19.84
CA ILE A 281 -3.55 -12.47 19.80
C ILE A 281 -4.57 -13.19 18.91
N ALA A 282 -4.13 -13.95 17.92
CA ALA A 282 -4.96 -14.75 17.03
C ALA A 282 -4.11 -15.82 16.33
N ASP A 283 -4.70 -16.59 15.41
CA ASP A 283 -3.97 -17.48 14.52
C ASP A 283 -4.18 -17.05 13.05
N VAL A 284 -3.25 -17.39 12.16
CA VAL A 284 -3.36 -17.11 10.72
C VAL A 284 -4.47 -17.96 10.12
N GLY A 285 -5.36 -17.34 9.37
CA GLY A 285 -6.51 -17.97 8.72
C GLY A 285 -6.49 -17.78 7.20
N ALA A 286 -7.67 -17.84 6.61
CA ALA A 286 -7.91 -17.67 5.18
C ALA A 286 -9.29 -17.04 4.87
N ALA A 287 -9.95 -16.45 5.87
CA ALA A 287 -11.26 -15.83 5.69
C ALA A 287 -11.20 -14.58 4.78
N GLY A 288 -12.28 -14.33 4.03
CA GLY A 288 -12.43 -13.14 3.19
C GLY A 288 -11.70 -13.22 1.84
N SER A 289 -11.29 -12.05 1.34
CA SER A 289 -10.59 -11.90 0.04
C SER A 289 -9.15 -12.42 0.11
N SER A 290 -8.99 -13.73 0.23
CA SER A 290 -7.70 -14.39 0.41
C SER A 290 -7.53 -15.54 -0.57
N LEU A 291 -6.46 -15.53 -1.36
CA LEU A 291 -6.17 -16.64 -2.28
C LEU A 291 -5.62 -17.89 -1.56
N MET A 292 -5.00 -17.68 -0.39
CA MET A 292 -4.36 -18.71 0.41
C MET A 292 -4.11 -18.25 1.86
N PRO A 293 -3.93 -19.14 2.84
CA PRO A 293 -3.60 -18.76 4.21
C PRO A 293 -2.33 -17.90 4.33
N HIS A 294 -2.51 -16.64 4.73
CA HIS A 294 -1.45 -15.68 4.99
C HIS A 294 -1.91 -14.66 6.04
N LEU A 295 -0.97 -13.96 6.65
CA LEU A 295 -1.29 -12.82 7.49
C LEU A 295 -1.18 -11.54 6.68
N HIS A 296 -2.30 -10.85 6.48
CA HIS A 296 -2.30 -9.50 5.96
C HIS A 296 -2.04 -8.50 7.09
N TYR A 297 -1.13 -7.56 6.89
CA TYR A 297 -0.77 -6.55 7.88
C TYR A 297 -0.73 -5.16 7.28
N GLU A 298 -1.25 -4.19 8.04
CA GLU A 298 -1.16 -2.77 7.69
C GLU A 298 -0.87 -1.91 8.92
N LEU A 299 -0.09 -0.84 8.72
CA LEU A 299 -0.11 0.33 9.61
C LEU A 299 -1.00 1.40 8.95
N ARG A 300 -1.87 2.05 9.74
CA ARG A 300 -2.92 2.94 9.23
C ARG A 300 -3.12 4.18 10.09
N SER A 301 -3.72 5.22 9.51
CA SER A 301 -4.02 6.48 10.19
C SER A 301 -5.25 6.45 11.11
N ALA A 302 -6.12 5.45 10.97
CA ALA A 302 -7.35 5.31 11.74
C ALA A 302 -7.89 3.87 11.70
N LYS A 303 -8.87 3.59 12.55
CA LYS A 303 -9.67 2.36 12.50
C LYS A 303 -10.73 2.43 11.40
N GLY A 304 -11.20 1.29 10.90
CA GLY A 304 -12.17 1.19 9.81
C GLY A 304 -11.54 1.36 8.42
N THR A 305 -12.34 1.81 7.44
CA THR A 305 -11.92 1.99 6.04
C THR A 305 -12.30 3.34 5.42
N ARG A 306 -13.24 4.08 6.00
CA ARG A 306 -13.63 5.40 5.50
C ARG A 306 -12.63 6.47 5.93
N GLY A 307 -11.99 7.12 4.95
CA GLY A 307 -10.99 8.16 5.20
C GLY A 307 -9.72 7.64 5.89
N VAL A 308 -9.47 6.33 5.80
CA VAL A 308 -8.28 5.68 6.35
C VAL A 308 -7.23 5.60 5.26
N GLU A 309 -6.01 6.02 5.58
CA GLU A 309 -4.86 5.86 4.70
C GLU A 309 -3.90 4.85 5.31
N GLY A 310 -3.27 4.04 4.46
CA GLY A 310 -2.12 3.26 4.87
C GLY A 310 -0.96 4.18 5.22
N LEU A 311 -0.14 3.76 6.18
CA LEU A 311 1.08 4.44 6.58
C LEU A 311 2.29 3.54 6.31
N PRO A 312 3.46 4.10 5.95
CA PRO A 312 4.69 3.32 5.88
C PRO A 312 4.93 2.60 7.21
N SER A 313 5.58 1.43 7.17
CA SER A 313 5.94 0.72 8.40
C SER A 313 7.36 0.17 8.38
N TYR A 314 8.00 0.28 9.54
CA TYR A 314 9.37 -0.14 9.82
C TYR A 314 9.35 -1.10 11.02
N PHE A 315 9.79 -2.33 10.79
CA PHE A 315 9.88 -3.36 11.81
C PHE A 315 11.26 -3.38 12.45
N GLU A 316 11.31 -3.65 13.75
CA GLU A 316 12.53 -3.74 14.54
C GLU A 316 13.00 -5.18 14.71
N ASP A 317 14.32 -5.33 14.89
CA ASP A 317 14.96 -6.54 15.37
C ASP A 317 14.59 -7.83 14.60
N TYR A 318 14.83 -7.81 13.29
CA TYR A 318 14.67 -9.00 12.44
C TYR A 318 15.95 -9.32 11.67
N THR A 319 16.04 -10.57 11.21
CA THR A 319 17.07 -11.01 10.27
C THR A 319 16.45 -11.18 8.89
N ARG A 320 17.20 -10.79 7.86
CA ARG A 320 16.86 -10.99 6.45
C ARG A 320 17.85 -11.95 5.81
N LEU A 321 17.36 -12.95 5.09
CA LEU A 321 18.22 -13.85 4.31
C LEU A 321 18.76 -13.10 3.08
N ALA A 322 20.07 -13.14 2.86
CA ALA A 322 20.75 -12.51 1.73
C ALA A 322 21.78 -13.49 1.15
N GLY A 323 21.29 -14.53 0.47
CA GLY A 323 22.11 -15.65 0.02
C GLY A 323 22.65 -16.47 1.20
N SER A 324 23.96 -16.69 1.26
CA SER A 324 24.61 -17.42 2.36
C SER A 324 24.69 -16.65 3.68
N ARG A 325 24.35 -15.35 3.68
CA ARG A 325 24.43 -14.46 4.84
C ARG A 325 23.05 -14.18 5.41
N ARG A 326 23.02 -13.89 6.71
CA ARG A 326 21.86 -13.29 7.38
C ARG A 326 22.22 -11.86 7.77
N ILE A 327 21.46 -10.90 7.25
CA ILE A 327 21.64 -9.49 7.57
C ILE A 327 20.78 -9.18 8.78
N SER A 328 21.41 -8.69 9.84
CA SER A 328 20.73 -8.17 11.02
C SER A 328 20.16 -6.79 10.70
N VAL A 329 18.84 -6.64 10.77
CA VAL A 329 18.16 -5.36 10.64
C VAL A 329 17.73 -4.90 12.03
N ARG A 330 18.14 -3.68 12.41
CA ARG A 330 17.72 -3.06 13.68
C ARG A 330 16.33 -2.45 13.55
N ARG A 331 16.10 -1.74 12.46
CA ARG A 331 14.83 -1.13 12.06
C ARG A 331 14.82 -1.00 10.54
N GLY A 332 13.76 -1.42 9.88
CA GLY A 332 13.67 -1.33 8.43
C GLY A 332 12.39 -1.94 7.87
N THR A 333 12.26 -1.82 6.55
CA THR A 333 11.11 -2.30 5.77
C THR A 333 11.52 -3.57 5.03
N PRO A 334 10.92 -4.73 5.35
CA PRO A 334 11.02 -5.91 4.49
C PRO A 334 10.40 -5.65 3.11
N LEU A 335 11.01 -6.15 2.05
CA LEU A 335 10.52 -5.99 0.67
C LEU A 335 9.88 -7.29 0.18
N SER A 336 9.06 -7.22 -0.88
CA SER A 336 8.48 -8.41 -1.49
C SER A 336 9.59 -9.38 -1.91
N GLY A 337 9.40 -10.66 -1.59
CA GLY A 337 10.36 -11.73 -1.81
C GLY A 337 11.43 -11.90 -0.73
N ASP A 338 11.56 -10.97 0.23
CA ASP A 338 12.46 -11.18 1.36
C ASP A 338 12.00 -12.35 2.22
N ILE A 339 12.96 -13.17 2.69
CA ILE A 339 12.73 -14.11 3.79
C ILE A 339 13.25 -13.46 5.07
N VAL A 340 12.34 -13.21 6.01
CA VAL A 340 12.61 -12.53 7.28
C VAL A 340 12.27 -13.40 8.48
N ARG A 341 12.85 -13.07 9.63
CA ARG A 341 12.59 -13.74 10.90
C ARG A 341 12.89 -12.82 12.07
N VAL A 342 12.00 -12.79 13.07
CA VAL A 342 12.23 -12.10 14.36
C VAL A 342 13.51 -12.59 15.03
N LYS A 343 14.30 -11.69 15.61
CA LYS A 343 15.50 -12.04 16.38
C LYS A 343 15.22 -12.60 17.76
#